data_AF-A0A931LTB6-F1
#
_entry.id   AF-A0A931LTB6-F1
#
_cell.length_a   1.000
_cell.length_b   1.000
_cell.length_c   1.000
_cell.angle_alpha   90.00
_cell.angle_beta   90.00
_cell.angle_gamma   90.00
#
_symmetry.space_group_name_H-M   'P 1'
#
loop_
_entity.id
_entity.type
_entity.pdbx_description
1 polymer ?
#
loop_
_entity_poly.entity_id
_entity_poly.type
_entity_poly.pdbx_seq_one_letter_code
_entity_poly.pdbx_strand_id
1 'polypeptide(L)'
;FYDPPAGRIVAHTDWSPSGTMFDYRASWISINHQDGASGEFGLFRKGEFLTKELSNYDNTNGGNGETTTFHNTLSLQNWCTACSTINWQGVDLPAWQHGSQWMEGVNAGDPINSMSSGPGYVFANSDLTNLYNKPNVWTPANSVVDVTQATRSIFWLNADYIVVYDRATTNQTGLFKQFSLSLVAPPAINGHTVKDTLPSGQQLFLQTLLPQNVTYSSFNGASQMQPLADQEPMAFILTAQDPSNPSNTRFLNVLQGADAGAQMVAASYLQSASGTAFDGTAFGSTVVYFPVNANPALASTALPAPAGTHTAYIAGLVPNTGYNASVNGGVISLSPNGQSMADAAGVLRLTY
;
A
#
# COMPACT_ATOMS: atom_id res chain seq x y z
N PHE A 1 -1.05 10.88 -15.94
CA PHE A 1 -1.79 11.97 -15.29
C PHE A 1 -1.39 12.02 -13.83
N TYR A 2 -1.15 13.21 -13.31
CA TYR A 2 -0.81 13.45 -11.90
C TYR A 2 -1.61 14.65 -11.41
N ASP A 3 -2.29 14.48 -10.28
CA ASP A 3 -3.04 15.53 -9.58
C ASP A 3 -2.54 15.56 -8.11
N PRO A 4 -1.58 16.45 -7.79
CA PRO A 4 -1.03 16.57 -6.44
C PRO A 4 -2.08 16.88 -5.37
N PRO A 5 -2.99 17.87 -5.55
CA PRO A 5 -4.05 18.14 -4.57
C PRO A 5 -4.94 16.95 -4.23
N ALA A 6 -5.26 16.11 -5.22
CA ALA A 6 -6.05 14.90 -5.00
C ALA A 6 -5.21 13.67 -4.62
N GLY A 7 -3.88 13.80 -4.54
CA GLY A 7 -2.97 12.69 -4.32
C GLY A 7 -3.21 11.55 -5.33
N ARG A 8 -3.41 11.87 -6.61
CA ARG A 8 -3.88 10.93 -7.64
C ARG A 8 -2.83 10.74 -8.73
N ILE A 9 -2.58 9.48 -9.09
CA ILE A 9 -1.78 9.08 -10.24
C ILE A 9 -2.61 8.15 -11.12
N VAL A 10 -2.65 8.43 -12.42
CA VAL A 10 -3.08 7.47 -13.43
C VAL A 10 -1.96 7.37 -14.47
N ALA A 11 -1.31 6.23 -14.53
CA ALA A 11 -0.15 6.01 -15.39
C ALA A 11 -0.40 4.85 -16.35
N HIS A 12 0.08 4.99 -17.58
CA HIS A 12 -0.12 4.01 -18.65
C HIS A 12 1.22 3.67 -19.29
N THR A 13 1.37 2.42 -19.72
CA THR A 13 2.46 2.05 -20.63
C THR A 13 2.25 2.66 -22.01
N ASP A 14 1.00 2.65 -22.47
CA ASP A 14 0.53 3.14 -23.74
C ASP A 14 -1.01 3.17 -23.74
N TRP A 15 -1.60 3.67 -24.83
CA TRP A 15 -3.06 3.78 -25.01
C TRP A 15 -3.64 2.67 -25.90
N SER A 16 -2.88 1.61 -26.17
CA SER A 16 -3.37 0.46 -26.93
C SER A 16 -4.27 -0.43 -26.06
N PRO A 17 -5.08 -1.32 -26.66
CA PRO A 17 -5.85 -2.32 -25.91
C PRO A 17 -4.99 -3.27 -25.04
N SER A 18 -3.70 -3.40 -25.35
CA SER A 18 -2.75 -4.21 -24.57
C SER A 18 -2.01 -3.42 -23.48
N GLY A 19 -2.25 -2.10 -23.40
CA GLY A 19 -1.61 -1.23 -22.43
C GLY A 19 -1.94 -1.65 -20.99
N THR A 20 -1.00 -1.37 -20.09
CA THR A 20 -1.20 -1.54 -18.64
C THR A 20 -1.40 -0.17 -18.01
N MET A 21 -2.42 -0.05 -17.17
CA MET A 21 -2.73 1.15 -16.40
C MET A 21 -2.56 0.86 -14.91
N PHE A 22 -1.77 1.70 -14.27
CA PHE A 22 -1.67 1.79 -12.82
C PHE A 22 -2.43 3.00 -12.33
N ASP A 23 -3.21 2.78 -11.28
CA ASP A 23 -3.97 3.80 -10.59
C ASP A 23 -3.56 3.87 -9.13
N TYR A 24 -3.43 5.08 -8.57
CA TYR A 24 -3.18 5.31 -7.16
C TYR A 24 -3.93 6.56 -6.68
N ARG A 25 -4.60 6.48 -5.53
CA ARG A 25 -5.20 7.65 -4.86
C ARG A 25 -4.90 7.67 -3.38
N ALA A 26 -4.52 8.82 -2.86
CA ALA A 26 -4.43 9.09 -1.44
C ALA A 26 -4.97 10.50 -1.16
N SER A 27 -6.28 10.66 -1.33
CA SER A 27 -6.97 11.94 -1.19
C SER A 27 -7.51 12.17 0.22
N TRP A 28 -7.87 13.42 0.51
CA TRP A 28 -8.79 13.79 1.57
C TRP A 28 -10.16 13.11 1.37
N ILE A 29 -10.83 12.83 2.50
CA ILE A 29 -12.13 12.12 2.56
C ILE A 29 -13.12 12.91 3.44
N SER A 30 -13.21 14.22 3.18
CA SER A 30 -13.90 15.21 4.02
C SER A 30 -15.30 15.60 3.56
N ILE A 31 -15.78 15.07 2.43
CA ILE A 31 -17.14 15.33 1.93
C ILE A 31 -17.88 14.02 1.66
N ASN A 32 -19.20 14.14 1.45
CA ASN A 32 -20.07 13.03 1.08
C ASN A 32 -19.64 12.37 -0.25
N HIS A 33 -19.92 11.07 -0.42
CA HIS A 33 -19.50 10.22 -1.54
C HIS A 33 -17.98 10.06 -1.69
N GLN A 34 -17.28 10.01 -0.56
CA GLN A 34 -15.88 9.61 -0.48
C GLN A 34 -15.75 8.46 0.49
N ASP A 35 -15.09 7.40 0.04
CA ASP A 35 -14.90 6.19 0.84
C ASP A 35 -13.62 6.28 1.68
N GLY A 36 -13.48 5.37 2.64
CA GLY A 36 -12.28 5.13 3.44
C GLY A 36 -11.14 4.48 2.62
N ALA A 37 -10.86 5.03 1.45
CA ALA A 37 -10.07 4.42 0.39
C ALA A 37 -8.74 5.12 0.11
N SER A 38 -8.31 6.04 0.98
CA SER A 38 -7.03 6.72 0.78
C SER A 38 -5.86 5.73 0.86
N GLY A 39 -4.90 5.88 -0.04
CA GLY A 39 -3.82 4.93 -0.26
C GLY A 39 -4.16 3.78 -1.19
N GLU A 40 -5.38 3.71 -1.74
CA GLU A 40 -5.77 2.66 -2.69
C GLU A 40 -4.96 2.71 -3.98
N PHE A 41 -4.73 1.53 -4.56
CA PHE A 41 -4.23 1.37 -5.92
C PHE A 41 -5.06 0.40 -6.76
N GLY A 42 -4.97 0.52 -8.08
CA GLY A 42 -5.55 -0.41 -9.04
C GLY A 42 -4.56 -0.76 -10.15
N LEU A 43 -4.76 -1.93 -10.75
CA LEU A 43 -3.97 -2.41 -11.89
C LEU A 43 -4.89 -2.99 -12.95
N PHE A 44 -4.90 -2.36 -14.13
CA PHE A 44 -5.61 -2.82 -15.31
C PHE A 44 -4.62 -3.26 -16.37
N ARG A 45 -4.82 -4.42 -16.98
CA ARG A 45 -3.91 -4.99 -17.96
C ARG A 45 -4.69 -5.75 -19.02
N LYS A 46 -4.37 -5.49 -20.30
CA LYS A 46 -4.88 -6.25 -21.46
C LYS A 46 -6.41 -6.46 -21.45
N GLY A 47 -7.16 -5.42 -21.10
CA GLY A 47 -8.62 -5.42 -21.22
C GLY A 47 -9.39 -5.70 -19.93
N GLU A 48 -8.73 -5.98 -18.80
CA GLU A 48 -9.41 -6.25 -17.52
C GLU A 48 -8.61 -5.73 -16.31
N PHE A 49 -9.33 -5.50 -15.20
CA PHE A 49 -8.72 -5.16 -13.92
C PHE A 49 -8.18 -6.42 -13.25
N LEU A 50 -6.86 -6.45 -13.01
CA LEU A 50 -6.23 -7.45 -12.14
C LEU A 50 -6.57 -7.21 -10.68
N THR A 51 -6.70 -5.95 -10.28
CA THR A 51 -7.21 -5.54 -8.97
C THR A 51 -7.65 -4.08 -9.02
N LYS A 52 -8.68 -3.73 -8.25
CA LYS A 52 -9.16 -2.38 -7.92
C LYS A 52 -10.08 -2.49 -6.70
N GLU A 53 -10.55 -1.39 -6.11
CA GLU A 53 -11.67 -1.45 -5.16
C GLU A 53 -12.84 -2.33 -5.64
N LEU A 54 -13.57 -2.89 -4.68
CA LEU A 54 -14.87 -3.49 -4.94
C LEU A 54 -15.92 -2.36 -5.02
N SER A 55 -16.29 -1.91 -6.22
CA SER A 55 -17.13 -0.73 -6.41
C SER A 55 -18.59 -1.01 -6.06
N ASN A 56 -19.19 -0.11 -5.28
CA ASN A 56 -20.51 -0.28 -4.72
C ASN A 56 -21.11 1.08 -4.30
N TYR A 57 -22.37 1.08 -3.84
CA TYR A 57 -22.99 2.22 -3.13
C TYR A 57 -23.41 1.82 -1.69
N ASP A 58 -23.11 0.59 -1.29
CA ASP A 58 -23.66 -0.18 -0.17
C ASP A 58 -24.60 0.57 0.80
N ASN A 59 -25.90 0.54 0.50
CA ASN A 59 -26.93 1.23 1.28
C ASN A 59 -27.55 0.37 2.38
N THR A 60 -27.16 -0.91 2.49
CA THR A 60 -27.85 -1.89 3.34
C THR A 60 -27.18 -2.12 4.69
N ASN A 61 -25.88 -1.83 4.82
CA ASN A 61 -25.09 -2.12 6.02
C ASN A 61 -24.46 -0.87 6.65
N GLY A 62 -25.11 0.29 6.49
CA GLY A 62 -24.62 1.54 7.06
C GLY A 62 -23.31 2.04 6.45
N GLY A 63 -23.06 1.75 5.17
CA GLY A 63 -21.82 2.14 4.46
C GLY A 63 -20.65 1.18 4.70
N ASN A 64 -20.90 -0.12 4.92
CA ASN A 64 -19.83 -1.10 5.09
C ASN A 64 -18.93 -1.16 3.85
N GLY A 65 -19.52 -1.08 2.66
CA GLY A 65 -18.78 -1.04 1.40
C GLY A 65 -17.95 0.22 1.16
N GLU A 66 -18.12 1.27 1.97
CA GLU A 66 -17.31 2.49 1.97
C GLU A 66 -16.08 2.34 2.91
N THR A 67 -15.99 1.25 3.67
CA THR A 67 -14.87 1.03 4.59
C THR A 67 -13.63 0.52 3.87
N THR A 68 -12.47 0.85 4.45
CA THR A 68 -11.14 0.47 3.97
C THR A 68 -11.00 -1.02 3.59
N THR A 69 -11.73 -1.94 4.23
CA THR A 69 -11.65 -3.37 3.95
C THR A 69 -11.90 -3.72 2.48
N PHE A 70 -12.68 -2.92 1.76
CA PHE A 70 -13.06 -3.20 0.37
C PHE A 70 -12.22 -2.45 -0.67
N HIS A 71 -11.19 -1.74 -0.21
CA HIS A 71 -10.23 -1.03 -1.03
C HIS A 71 -8.83 -1.63 -0.85
N ASN A 72 -7.98 -1.44 -1.85
CA ASN A 72 -6.61 -1.96 -1.83
C ASN A 72 -5.69 -1.11 -0.93
N THR A 73 -5.98 -1.05 0.38
CA THR A 73 -5.27 -0.23 1.38
C THR A 73 -5.21 -0.95 2.75
N LEU A 74 -5.03 -0.23 3.87
CA LEU A 74 -4.75 -0.81 5.19
C LEU A 74 -5.95 -0.75 6.15
N SER A 75 -6.45 -1.88 6.64
CA SER A 75 -7.38 -1.87 7.78
C SER A 75 -6.59 -1.84 9.09
N LEU A 76 -6.76 -0.79 9.89
CA LEU A 76 -6.06 -0.54 11.16
C LEU A 76 -7.05 -0.44 12.31
N GLN A 77 -7.07 -1.44 13.19
CA GLN A 77 -7.90 -1.36 14.38
C GLN A 77 -7.42 -0.23 15.29
N ASN A 78 -8.36 0.60 15.72
CA ASN A 78 -8.09 1.72 16.60
C ASN A 78 -8.63 1.45 18.02
N TRP A 79 -8.33 2.32 18.97
CA TRP A 79 -8.70 2.17 20.37
C TRP A 79 -8.98 3.51 21.04
N CYS A 80 -9.81 3.48 22.07
CA CYS A 80 -10.03 4.60 22.98
C CYS A 80 -10.55 4.11 24.34
N THR A 81 -10.35 4.93 25.38
CA THR A 81 -10.71 4.59 26.76
C THR A 81 -12.22 4.37 26.94
N ALA A 82 -13.05 5.16 26.26
CA ALA A 82 -14.50 5.14 26.42
C ALA A 82 -15.24 4.52 25.22
N CYS A 83 -14.57 3.71 24.41
CA CYS A 83 -15.10 3.19 23.15
C CYS A 83 -16.39 2.36 23.30
N SER A 84 -16.56 1.68 24.45
CA SER A 84 -17.79 0.94 24.77
C SER A 84 -19.01 1.82 25.04
N THR A 85 -18.81 3.12 25.25
CA THR A 85 -19.89 4.09 25.54
C THR A 85 -20.24 4.97 24.35
N ILE A 86 -19.46 4.88 23.26
CA ILE A 86 -19.72 5.63 22.03
C ILE A 86 -20.92 4.99 21.33
N ASN A 87 -21.92 5.81 21.03
CA ASN A 87 -23.03 5.42 20.18
C ASN A 87 -22.61 5.58 18.71
N TRP A 88 -22.05 4.51 18.15
CA TRP A 88 -21.63 4.46 16.75
C TRP A 88 -22.86 4.44 15.83
N GLN A 89 -22.89 5.36 14.85
CA GLN A 89 -24.03 5.54 13.95
C GLN A 89 -23.56 5.72 12.50
N GLY A 90 -24.40 5.29 11.55
CA GLY A 90 -24.07 5.38 10.13
C GLY A 90 -22.73 4.73 9.81
N VAL A 91 -21.94 5.39 8.95
CA VAL A 91 -20.63 4.94 8.47
C VAL A 91 -19.59 4.76 9.57
N ASP A 92 -19.75 5.43 10.72
CA ASP A 92 -18.81 5.29 11.85
C ASP A 92 -18.84 3.88 12.46
N LEU A 93 -20.00 3.19 12.45
CA LEU A 93 -20.12 1.85 13.03
C LEU A 93 -19.30 0.81 12.25
N PRO A 94 -19.50 0.62 10.93
CA PRO A 94 -18.65 -0.29 10.18
C PRO A 94 -17.21 0.21 10.13
N ALA A 95 -16.95 1.53 10.05
CA ALA A 95 -15.59 2.05 10.10
C ALA A 95 -14.83 1.62 11.37
N TRP A 96 -15.49 1.71 12.54
CA TRP A 96 -14.96 1.22 13.81
C TRP A 96 -14.70 -0.29 13.80
N GLN A 97 -15.65 -1.08 13.30
CA GLN A 97 -15.57 -2.55 13.29
C GLN A 97 -14.46 -3.08 12.37
N HIS A 98 -14.20 -2.37 11.27
CA HIS A 98 -13.30 -2.81 10.20
C HIS A 98 -11.94 -2.10 10.19
N GLY A 99 -11.66 -1.27 11.20
CA GLY A 99 -10.39 -0.52 11.28
C GLY A 99 -10.23 0.45 10.12
N SER A 100 -11.31 1.09 9.69
CA SER A 100 -11.33 1.97 8.54
C SER A 100 -10.73 3.34 8.84
N GLN A 101 -10.43 4.06 7.76
CA GLN A 101 -10.33 5.51 7.79
C GLN A 101 -11.69 6.15 8.13
N TRP A 102 -11.67 7.31 8.77
CA TRP A 102 -12.87 8.07 9.14
C TRP A 102 -13.25 9.06 8.04
N MET A 103 -14.42 8.86 7.45
CA MET A 103 -14.94 9.62 6.32
C MET A 103 -15.67 10.90 6.78
N GLU A 104 -16.23 11.66 5.83
CA GLU A 104 -17.07 12.85 6.09
C GLU A 104 -16.41 13.93 6.97
N GLY A 105 -15.08 13.98 6.98
CA GLY A 105 -14.32 15.06 7.63
C GLY A 105 -14.25 14.94 9.16
N VAL A 106 -14.62 13.79 9.72
CA VAL A 106 -14.46 13.50 11.15
C VAL A 106 -13.07 12.99 11.53
N ASN A 107 -12.21 12.74 10.54
CA ASN A 107 -10.80 12.38 10.74
C ASN A 107 -9.96 13.55 11.28
N ALA A 108 -8.71 13.26 11.66
CA ALA A 108 -7.79 14.24 12.24
C ALA A 108 -7.14 15.18 11.19
N GLY A 109 -7.48 15.03 9.91
CA GLY A 109 -6.97 15.87 8.82
C GLY A 109 -6.57 15.07 7.58
N ASP A 110 -6.21 15.81 6.54
CA ASP A 110 -5.90 15.27 5.21
C ASP A 110 -4.58 14.48 5.18
N PRO A 111 -4.41 13.56 4.20
CA PRO A 111 -3.15 12.86 4.01
C PRO A 111 -2.08 13.78 3.40
N ILE A 112 -0.81 13.44 3.64
CA ILE A 112 0.33 14.13 3.02
C ILE A 112 0.91 13.23 1.94
N ASN A 113 1.10 13.76 0.74
CA ASN A 113 1.56 12.99 -0.41
C ASN A 113 2.86 13.54 -1.00
N SER A 114 3.70 12.63 -1.48
CA SER A 114 4.85 12.93 -2.33
C SER A 114 4.89 11.92 -3.47
N MET A 115 5.00 12.39 -4.70
CA MET A 115 4.86 11.55 -5.90
C MET A 115 5.87 11.94 -6.95
N SER A 116 6.36 10.95 -7.69
CA SER A 116 7.31 11.16 -8.78
C SER A 116 7.20 10.06 -9.82
N SER A 117 7.81 10.30 -10.96
CA SER A 117 7.99 9.31 -12.00
C SER A 117 9.33 9.50 -12.69
N GLY A 118 9.81 8.43 -13.28
CA GLY A 118 11.07 8.43 -14.03
C GLY A 118 11.21 7.18 -14.86
N PRO A 119 12.41 6.92 -15.41
CA PRO A 119 12.63 5.77 -16.28
C PRO A 119 12.26 4.44 -15.60
N GLY A 120 11.20 3.81 -16.10
CA GLY A 120 10.72 2.50 -15.65
C GLY A 120 9.93 2.51 -14.33
N TYR A 121 9.56 3.68 -13.77
CA TYR A 121 8.79 3.72 -12.54
C TYR A 121 7.80 4.89 -12.42
N VAL A 122 6.79 4.64 -11.60
CA VAL A 122 5.95 5.63 -10.94
C VAL A 122 6.01 5.35 -9.45
N PHE A 123 6.08 6.40 -8.63
CA PHE A 123 6.21 6.30 -7.19
C PHE A 123 5.22 7.23 -6.48
N ALA A 124 4.68 6.75 -5.36
CA ALA A 124 3.99 7.57 -4.38
C ALA A 124 4.41 7.20 -2.96
N ASN A 125 4.47 8.21 -2.10
CA ASN A 125 4.61 8.09 -0.66
C ASN A 125 3.53 8.92 0.01
N SER A 126 2.73 8.28 0.85
CA SER A 126 1.58 8.89 1.52
C SER A 126 1.62 8.66 3.01
N ASP A 127 1.39 9.71 3.78
CA ASP A 127 1.07 9.64 5.21
C ASP A 127 -0.44 9.76 5.37
N LEU A 128 -1.05 8.67 5.80
CA LEU A 128 -2.49 8.51 5.97
C LEU A 128 -2.89 8.54 7.46
N THR A 129 -1.94 8.77 8.37
CA THR A 129 -2.14 8.60 9.82
C THR A 129 -3.34 9.39 10.34
N ASN A 130 -3.51 10.63 9.85
CA ASN A 130 -4.62 11.48 10.26
C ASN A 130 -5.99 10.90 9.87
N LEU A 131 -6.07 10.17 8.75
CA LEU A 131 -7.31 9.58 8.25
C LEU A 131 -7.82 8.44 9.14
N TYR A 132 -6.93 7.72 9.83
CA TYR A 132 -7.31 6.65 10.75
C TYR A 132 -7.69 7.15 12.15
N ASN A 133 -7.50 8.44 12.43
CA ASN A 133 -7.71 9.01 13.75
C ASN A 133 -8.93 9.94 13.76
N LYS A 134 -9.80 9.78 14.77
CA LYS A 134 -11.03 10.58 14.96
C LYS A 134 -10.98 11.32 16.29
N PRO A 135 -10.48 12.58 16.30
CA PRO A 135 -10.45 13.37 17.52
C PRO A 135 -11.87 13.77 17.93
N ASN A 136 -12.11 13.88 19.24
CA ASN A 136 -13.37 14.41 19.76
C ASN A 136 -13.10 15.53 20.76
N VAL A 137 -13.22 16.78 20.29
CA VAL A 137 -12.94 17.96 21.11
C VAL A 137 -14.00 18.21 22.20
N TRP A 138 -15.22 17.70 22.02
CA TRP A 138 -16.33 17.89 22.96
C TRP A 138 -16.33 16.84 24.07
N THR A 139 -15.86 15.64 23.77
CA THR A 139 -15.71 14.55 24.73
C THR A 139 -14.37 13.85 24.50
N PRO A 140 -13.27 14.41 25.02
CA PRO A 140 -11.91 13.92 24.72
C PRO A 140 -11.70 12.42 25.00
N ALA A 141 -12.38 11.86 25.99
CA ALA A 141 -12.34 10.43 26.30
C ALA A 141 -12.88 9.51 25.17
N ASN A 142 -13.65 10.07 24.24
CA ASN A 142 -14.20 9.39 23.06
C ASN A 142 -13.31 9.60 21.81
N SER A 143 -12.13 10.22 21.94
CA SER A 143 -11.20 10.36 20.81
C SER A 143 -10.61 9.00 20.46
N VAL A 144 -10.67 8.63 19.19
CA VAL A 144 -10.17 7.36 18.67
C VAL A 144 -8.91 7.64 17.87
N VAL A 145 -7.78 7.73 18.58
CA VAL A 145 -6.52 8.30 18.07
C VAL A 145 -5.31 7.43 18.40
N ASP A 146 -5.49 6.12 18.50
CA ASP A 146 -4.43 5.17 18.88
C ASP A 146 -3.41 4.92 17.77
N VAL A 147 -3.78 5.16 16.50
CA VAL A 147 -2.89 4.98 15.35
C VAL A 147 -1.86 6.11 15.32
N THR A 148 -0.59 5.78 15.50
CA THR A 148 0.52 6.74 15.48
C THR A 148 1.29 6.74 14.18
N GLN A 149 1.07 5.74 13.33
CA GLN A 149 1.64 5.70 11.98
C GLN A 149 0.75 4.88 11.06
N ALA A 150 0.41 5.45 9.92
CA ALA A 150 -0.14 4.76 8.77
C ALA A 150 0.46 5.38 7.51
N THR A 151 1.60 4.85 7.05
CA THR A 151 2.25 5.37 5.82
C THR A 151 2.38 4.29 4.76
N ARG A 152 2.26 4.69 3.50
CA ARG A 152 2.39 3.82 2.33
C ARG A 152 3.44 4.40 1.39
N SER A 153 4.40 3.57 0.99
CA SER A 153 5.31 3.85 -0.11
C SER A 153 5.04 2.81 -1.20
N ILE A 154 4.76 3.23 -2.43
CA ILE A 154 4.36 2.34 -3.52
C ILE A 154 5.10 2.68 -4.81
N PHE A 155 5.65 1.65 -5.44
CA PHE A 155 6.18 1.72 -6.79
C PHE A 155 5.32 0.92 -7.75
N TRP A 156 5.07 1.47 -8.94
CA TRP A 156 4.73 0.70 -10.13
C TRP A 156 5.93 0.66 -11.06
N LEU A 157 6.39 -0.54 -11.44
CA LEU A 157 7.66 -0.80 -12.09
C LEU A 157 7.48 -1.62 -13.36
N ASN A 158 8.13 -1.18 -14.44
CA ASN A 158 8.26 -1.94 -15.69
C ASN A 158 6.94 -2.55 -16.19
N ALA A 159 5.84 -1.80 -16.10
CA ALA A 159 4.47 -2.18 -16.47
C ALA A 159 3.79 -3.23 -15.59
N ASP A 160 4.49 -4.28 -15.16
CA ASP A 160 3.84 -5.47 -14.61
C ASP A 160 3.97 -5.62 -13.09
N TYR A 161 4.85 -4.85 -12.44
CA TYR A 161 5.16 -5.03 -11.02
C TYR A 161 4.69 -3.87 -10.16
N ILE A 162 4.15 -4.19 -8.98
CA ILE A 162 3.89 -3.21 -7.93
C ILE A 162 4.65 -3.64 -6.68
N VAL A 163 5.34 -2.72 -6.03
CA VAL A 163 5.95 -2.95 -4.72
C VAL A 163 5.31 -1.99 -3.72
N VAL A 164 4.62 -2.52 -2.71
CA VAL A 164 3.96 -1.76 -1.66
C VAL A 164 4.69 -1.97 -0.35
N TYR A 165 5.06 -0.88 0.31
CA TYR A 165 5.64 -0.89 1.64
C TYR A 165 4.82 -0.01 2.59
N ASP A 166 4.12 -0.68 3.51
CA ASP A 166 3.26 -0.04 4.50
C ASP A 166 3.87 -0.07 5.89
N ARG A 167 3.67 1.01 6.64
CA ARG A 167 4.10 1.16 8.03
C ARG A 167 2.88 1.46 8.89
N ALA A 168 2.55 0.55 9.80
CA ALA A 168 1.38 0.65 10.67
C ALA A 168 1.81 0.57 12.14
N THR A 169 1.56 1.62 12.92
CA THR A 169 1.85 1.65 14.36
C THR A 169 0.63 2.14 15.14
N THR A 170 0.33 1.45 16.23
CA THR A 170 -0.66 1.81 17.25
C THR A 170 0.04 1.93 18.60
N ASN A 171 -0.50 2.70 19.55
CA ASN A 171 0.06 2.74 20.91
C ASN A 171 -0.16 1.42 21.65
N GLN A 172 -1.25 0.72 21.34
CA GLN A 172 -1.57 -0.57 21.95
C GLN A 172 -1.08 -1.76 21.13
N THR A 173 -0.80 -2.86 21.83
CA THR A 173 -0.67 -4.20 21.22
C THR A 173 -2.04 -4.88 21.18
N GLY A 174 -2.17 -5.97 20.42
CA GLY A 174 -3.42 -6.73 20.33
C GLY A 174 -4.44 -6.18 19.32
N LEU A 175 -4.19 -4.98 18.79
CA LEU A 175 -4.98 -4.35 17.72
C LEU A 175 -4.55 -4.87 16.35
N PHE A 176 -5.49 -5.37 15.54
CA PHE A 176 -5.18 -5.89 14.22
C PHE A 176 -4.68 -4.79 13.28
N LYS A 177 -3.83 -5.20 12.34
CA LYS A 177 -3.34 -4.40 11.21
C LYS A 177 -3.37 -5.32 10.00
N GLN A 178 -4.06 -4.91 8.94
CA GLN A 178 -4.35 -5.77 7.80
C GLN A 178 -4.05 -5.02 6.51
N PHE A 179 -3.29 -5.64 5.62
CA PHE A 179 -3.25 -5.26 4.22
C PHE A 179 -4.43 -5.91 3.51
N SER A 180 -5.26 -5.12 2.82
CA SER A 180 -6.43 -5.59 2.08
C SER A 180 -6.17 -5.52 0.57
N LEU A 181 -6.64 -6.53 -0.16
CA LEU A 181 -6.54 -6.61 -1.62
C LEU A 181 -7.81 -7.25 -2.19
N SER A 182 -8.48 -6.52 -3.08
CA SER A 182 -9.63 -6.99 -3.85
C SER A 182 -9.19 -7.82 -5.04
N LEU A 183 -9.86 -8.95 -5.24
CA LEU A 183 -9.53 -10.01 -6.19
C LEU A 183 -10.80 -10.42 -6.96
N VAL A 184 -10.60 -10.95 -8.17
CA VAL A 184 -11.68 -11.40 -9.06
C VAL A 184 -12.20 -12.77 -8.63
N ALA A 185 -11.31 -13.72 -8.39
CA ALA A 185 -11.66 -15.10 -8.06
C ALA A 185 -11.20 -15.46 -6.63
N PRO A 186 -11.68 -16.58 -6.07
CA PRO A 186 -11.14 -17.09 -4.81
C PRO A 186 -9.62 -17.29 -4.93
N PRO A 187 -8.81 -16.65 -4.08
CA PRO A 187 -7.35 -16.73 -4.21
C PRO A 187 -6.82 -18.13 -3.93
N ALA A 188 -5.85 -18.58 -4.73
CA ALA A 188 -5.02 -19.72 -4.38
C ALA A 188 -3.87 -19.24 -3.48
N ILE A 189 -3.89 -19.63 -2.20
CA ILE A 189 -2.90 -19.24 -1.19
C ILE A 189 -1.93 -20.41 -0.95
N ASN A 190 -0.62 -20.14 -1.04
CA ASN A 190 0.43 -21.11 -0.75
C ASN A 190 1.61 -20.44 -0.02
N GLY A 191 1.73 -20.68 1.29
CA GLY A 191 2.71 -20.01 2.13
C GLY A 191 2.53 -18.50 2.06
N HIS A 192 3.61 -17.80 1.69
CA HIS A 192 3.69 -16.33 1.53
C HIS A 192 3.27 -15.83 0.14
N THR A 193 2.57 -16.66 -0.63
CA THR A 193 2.22 -16.34 -2.01
C THR A 193 0.74 -16.54 -2.27
N VAL A 194 0.16 -15.63 -3.06
CA VAL A 194 -1.23 -15.66 -3.48
C VAL A 194 -1.28 -15.53 -4.99
N LYS A 195 -2.16 -16.30 -5.62
CA LYS A 195 -2.47 -16.21 -7.04
C LYS A 195 -3.96 -16.03 -7.24
N ASP A 196 -4.32 -14.99 -7.97
CA ASP A 196 -5.65 -14.81 -8.57
C ASP A 196 -5.57 -15.12 -10.07
N THR A 197 -6.62 -15.71 -10.63
CA THR A 197 -6.70 -16.06 -12.06
C THR A 197 -8.02 -15.57 -12.62
N LEU A 198 -7.91 -14.64 -13.56
CA LEU A 198 -9.03 -13.91 -14.12
C LEU A 198 -9.75 -14.74 -15.21
N PRO A 199 -10.99 -14.38 -15.58
CA PRO A 199 -11.75 -15.06 -16.64
C PRO A 199 -11.01 -15.17 -17.97
N SER A 200 -10.18 -14.18 -18.34
CA SER A 200 -9.36 -14.25 -19.56
C SER A 200 -8.19 -15.25 -19.48
N GLY A 201 -7.86 -15.69 -18.26
CA GLY A 201 -6.68 -16.48 -17.95
C GLY A 201 -5.48 -15.66 -17.44
N GLN A 202 -5.51 -14.32 -17.49
CA GLN A 202 -4.47 -13.50 -16.85
C GLN A 202 -4.38 -13.79 -15.35
N GLN A 203 -3.21 -13.50 -14.79
CA GLN A 203 -2.91 -13.82 -13.40
C GLN A 203 -2.41 -12.58 -12.66
N LEU A 204 -2.83 -12.46 -11.40
CA LEU A 204 -2.21 -11.57 -10.43
C LEU A 204 -1.52 -12.43 -9.39
N PHE A 205 -0.21 -12.25 -9.24
CA PHE A 205 0.55 -12.84 -8.14
C PHE A 205 0.79 -11.78 -7.06
N LEU A 206 0.75 -12.20 -5.80
CA LEU A 206 1.18 -11.43 -4.64
C LEU A 206 2.18 -12.27 -3.84
N GLN A 207 3.31 -11.67 -3.48
CA GLN A 207 4.30 -12.22 -2.57
C GLN A 207 4.42 -11.29 -1.36
N THR A 208 4.09 -11.78 -0.16
CA THR A 208 4.25 -11.02 1.08
C THR A 208 5.58 -11.36 1.74
N LEU A 209 6.45 -10.36 1.80
CA LEU A 209 7.80 -10.46 2.38
C LEU A 209 7.82 -9.99 3.84
N LEU A 210 6.92 -9.05 4.18
CA LEU A 210 6.65 -8.62 5.54
C LEU A 210 5.13 -8.48 5.74
N PRO A 211 4.57 -8.82 6.92
CA PRO A 211 5.27 -9.41 8.06
C PRO A 211 5.75 -10.83 7.74
N GLN A 212 6.88 -11.26 8.32
CA GLN A 212 7.42 -12.60 8.03
C GLN A 212 6.49 -13.72 8.53
N ASN A 213 5.71 -13.45 9.57
CA ASN A 213 4.70 -14.35 10.12
C ASN A 213 3.29 -14.05 9.57
N VAL A 214 3.17 -13.72 8.28
CA VAL A 214 1.88 -13.40 7.67
C VAL A 214 0.89 -14.57 7.76
N THR A 215 -0.34 -14.27 8.12
CA THR A 215 -1.51 -15.12 7.90
C THR A 215 -2.42 -14.43 6.89
N TYR A 216 -2.89 -15.20 5.92
CA TYR A 216 -3.90 -14.75 4.97
C TYR A 216 -5.29 -15.21 5.38
N SER A 217 -6.28 -14.37 5.13
CA SER A 217 -7.68 -14.79 5.06
C SER A 217 -8.32 -14.22 3.82
N SER A 218 -9.39 -14.85 3.34
CA SER A 218 -10.16 -14.32 2.21
C SER A 218 -11.64 -14.58 2.40
N PHE A 219 -12.48 -13.67 1.94
CA PHE A 219 -13.93 -13.82 1.93
C PHE A 219 -14.54 -13.25 0.65
N ASN A 220 -15.76 -13.66 0.34
CA ASN A 220 -16.52 -13.13 -0.78
C ASN A 220 -17.11 -11.77 -0.39
N GLY A 221 -16.42 -10.69 -0.72
CA GLY A 221 -16.86 -9.32 -0.44
C GLY A 221 -18.11 -8.92 -1.21
N ALA A 222 -18.26 -9.40 -2.45
CA ALA A 222 -19.46 -9.13 -3.25
C ALA A 222 -20.74 -9.64 -2.57
N SER A 223 -20.66 -10.76 -1.85
CA SER A 223 -21.79 -11.29 -1.08
C SER A 223 -22.15 -10.46 0.16
N GLN A 224 -21.31 -9.51 0.57
CA GLN A 224 -21.48 -8.66 1.76
C GLN A 224 -21.94 -7.23 1.42
N MET A 225 -22.14 -6.91 0.14
CA MET A 225 -22.50 -5.58 -0.32
C MET A 225 -23.81 -5.58 -1.09
N GLN A 226 -24.65 -4.57 -0.86
CA GLN A 226 -25.84 -4.31 -1.68
C GLN A 226 -26.15 -2.79 -1.73
N PRO A 227 -26.31 -2.17 -2.93
CA PRO A 227 -26.07 -2.75 -4.25
C PRO A 227 -24.58 -2.74 -4.63
N LEU A 228 -24.18 -3.74 -5.42
CA LEU A 228 -22.92 -3.70 -6.16
C LEU A 228 -23.07 -2.85 -7.43
N ALA A 229 -21.96 -2.29 -7.91
CA ALA A 229 -21.94 -1.65 -9.22
C ALA A 229 -22.20 -2.66 -10.34
N ASP A 230 -22.90 -2.23 -11.39
CA ASP A 230 -23.08 -3.05 -12.59
C ASP A 230 -21.71 -3.37 -13.20
N GLN A 231 -21.53 -4.64 -13.59
CA GLN A 231 -20.28 -5.17 -14.17
C GLN A 231 -19.07 -5.09 -13.23
N GLU A 232 -19.26 -4.99 -11.92
CA GLU A 232 -18.17 -5.09 -10.94
C GLU A 232 -17.41 -6.42 -11.10
N PRO A 233 -16.11 -6.40 -11.48
CA PRO A 233 -15.35 -7.63 -11.67
C PRO A 233 -14.76 -8.21 -10.38
N MET A 234 -14.57 -7.40 -9.33
CA MET A 234 -14.02 -7.89 -8.06
C MET A 234 -15.11 -8.65 -7.28
N ALA A 235 -14.72 -9.70 -6.57
CA ALA A 235 -15.65 -10.47 -5.75
C ALA A 235 -15.08 -10.88 -4.40
N PHE A 236 -13.76 -11.04 -4.29
CA PHE A 236 -13.10 -11.53 -3.09
C PHE A 236 -12.21 -10.46 -2.47
N ILE A 237 -12.19 -10.40 -1.16
CA ILE A 237 -11.24 -9.58 -0.40
C ILE A 237 -10.26 -10.54 0.26
N LEU A 238 -8.97 -10.36 -0.04
CA LEU A 238 -7.86 -10.96 0.67
C LEU A 238 -7.41 -10.00 1.77
N THR A 239 -7.14 -10.51 2.96
CA THR A 239 -6.42 -9.78 4.01
C THR A 239 -5.13 -10.51 4.37
N ALA A 240 -4.08 -9.74 4.65
CA ALA A 240 -2.79 -10.24 5.13
C ALA A 240 -2.46 -9.55 6.47
N GLN A 241 -2.10 -10.32 7.49
CA GLN A 241 -1.92 -9.83 8.86
C GLN A 241 -0.82 -10.61 9.61
N ASP A 242 -0.14 -9.96 10.55
CA ASP A 242 0.61 -10.67 11.59
C ASP A 242 -0.35 -11.13 12.70
N PRO A 243 -0.56 -12.44 12.91
CA PRO A 243 -1.53 -12.94 13.87
C PRO A 243 -1.16 -12.62 15.32
N SER A 244 0.08 -12.19 15.61
CA SER A 244 0.46 -11.76 16.96
C SER A 244 -0.03 -10.36 17.32
N ASN A 245 -0.62 -9.63 16.37
CA ASN A 245 -1.11 -8.25 16.53
C ASN A 245 -0.12 -7.32 17.25
N PRO A 246 1.13 -7.17 16.76
CA PRO A 246 2.08 -6.30 17.41
C PRO A 246 1.61 -4.84 17.28
N SER A 247 2.08 -3.97 18.19
CA SER A 247 1.81 -2.53 18.12
C SER A 247 2.41 -1.89 16.88
N ASN A 248 3.45 -2.47 16.31
CA ASN A 248 4.14 -1.98 15.12
C ASN A 248 4.31 -3.11 14.09
N THR A 249 3.77 -2.92 12.89
CA THR A 249 3.83 -3.87 11.78
C THR A 249 4.32 -3.18 10.50
N ARG A 250 4.99 -3.95 9.66
CA ARG A 250 5.37 -3.56 8.31
C ARG A 250 4.76 -4.54 7.33
N PHE A 251 4.26 -4.03 6.22
CA PHE A 251 3.84 -4.87 5.09
C PHE A 251 4.73 -4.56 3.91
N LEU A 252 5.41 -5.57 3.38
CA LEU A 252 6.20 -5.46 2.16
C LEU A 252 5.65 -6.50 1.18
N ASN A 253 4.97 -6.01 0.15
CA ASN A 253 4.27 -6.83 -0.82
C ASN A 253 4.82 -6.56 -2.22
N VAL A 254 5.07 -7.62 -2.98
CA VAL A 254 5.38 -7.56 -4.42
C VAL A 254 4.23 -8.18 -5.18
N LEU A 255 3.56 -7.39 -6.02
CA LEU A 255 2.53 -7.85 -6.93
C LEU A 255 3.09 -7.94 -8.35
N GLN A 256 2.64 -8.93 -9.10
CA GLN A 256 3.00 -9.13 -10.50
C GLN A 256 1.75 -9.45 -11.31
N GLY A 257 1.41 -8.58 -12.28
CA GLY A 257 0.50 -8.91 -13.36
C GLY A 257 1.18 -9.83 -14.37
N ALA A 258 0.50 -10.88 -14.82
CA ALA A 258 1.09 -11.87 -15.69
C ALA A 258 0.09 -12.43 -16.72
N ASP A 259 0.65 -12.93 -17.83
CA ASP A 259 -0.12 -13.65 -18.84
C ASP A 259 -0.54 -15.03 -18.35
N ALA A 260 -1.53 -15.63 -19.02
CA ALA A 260 -2.02 -16.95 -18.69
C ALA A 260 -0.89 -18.00 -18.70
N GLY A 261 -0.73 -18.68 -17.57
CA GLY A 261 0.26 -19.76 -17.40
C GLY A 261 1.70 -19.28 -17.17
N ALA A 262 1.93 -17.96 -17.12
CA ALA A 262 3.22 -17.41 -16.77
C ALA A 262 3.65 -17.84 -15.35
N GLN A 263 4.94 -18.06 -15.15
CA GLN A 263 5.48 -18.35 -13.83
C GLN A 263 5.72 -17.04 -13.08
N MET A 264 5.37 -17.03 -11.80
CA MET A 264 5.68 -15.92 -10.91
C MET A 264 7.20 -15.75 -10.78
N VAL A 265 7.68 -14.51 -10.88
CA VAL A 265 9.07 -14.17 -10.60
C VAL A 265 9.25 -14.09 -9.09
N ALA A 266 10.10 -14.95 -8.53
CA ALA A 266 10.35 -14.99 -7.10
C ALA A 266 10.93 -13.66 -6.58
N ALA A 267 10.37 -13.17 -5.48
CA ALA A 267 10.85 -12.02 -4.74
C ALA A 267 11.48 -12.46 -3.42
N SER A 268 12.58 -11.81 -3.03
CA SER A 268 13.28 -12.07 -1.77
C SER A 268 13.37 -10.82 -0.92
N TYR A 269 13.09 -10.96 0.37
CA TYR A 269 13.27 -9.89 1.35
C TYR A 269 14.74 -9.54 1.54
N LEU A 270 15.05 -8.24 1.62
CA LEU A 270 16.38 -7.70 1.88
C LEU A 270 16.31 -6.71 3.05
N GLN A 271 17.38 -6.63 3.83
CA GLN A 271 17.59 -5.64 4.86
C GLN A 271 18.92 -4.94 4.64
N SER A 272 19.00 -3.66 4.96
CA SER A 272 20.28 -2.94 5.01
C SER A 272 21.27 -3.68 5.92
N ALA A 273 22.51 -3.85 5.46
CA ALA A 273 23.57 -4.51 6.21
C ALA A 273 24.17 -3.62 7.32
N SER A 274 24.08 -2.29 7.19
CA SER A 274 24.54 -1.33 8.20
C SER A 274 23.98 0.08 7.97
N GLY A 275 24.14 0.94 8.99
CA GLY A 275 23.76 2.35 8.93
C GLY A 275 22.27 2.60 9.19
N THR A 276 21.70 3.63 8.55
CA THR A 276 20.26 3.89 8.54
C THR A 276 19.53 2.67 7.98
N ALA A 277 18.50 2.20 8.70
CA ALA A 277 17.82 0.95 8.39
C ALA A 277 16.87 1.07 7.20
N PHE A 278 16.98 0.12 6.26
CA PHE A 278 16.08 -0.06 5.13
C PHE A 278 15.58 -1.51 5.04
N ASP A 279 14.32 -1.63 4.66
CA ASP A 279 13.72 -2.88 4.17
C ASP A 279 13.68 -2.82 2.65
N GLY A 280 13.82 -3.97 1.99
CA GLY A 280 13.79 -4.03 0.55
C GLY A 280 13.43 -5.39 -0.01
N THR A 281 13.42 -5.44 -1.33
CA THR A 281 13.13 -6.65 -2.09
C THR A 281 14.01 -6.74 -3.32
N ALA A 282 14.42 -7.95 -3.69
CA ALA A 282 15.00 -8.29 -5.00
C ALA A 282 14.02 -9.17 -5.77
N PHE A 283 13.82 -8.89 -7.04
CA PHE A 283 13.10 -9.75 -7.99
C PHE A 283 13.57 -9.45 -9.41
N GLY A 284 13.72 -10.49 -10.23
CA GLY A 284 14.32 -10.35 -11.56
C GLY A 284 15.68 -9.63 -11.48
N SER A 285 15.82 -8.53 -12.22
CA SER A 285 17.02 -7.68 -12.23
C SER A 285 16.91 -6.41 -11.38
N THR A 286 15.89 -6.30 -10.53
CA THR A 286 15.55 -5.08 -9.79
C THR A 286 15.65 -5.28 -8.29
N VAL A 287 16.17 -4.26 -7.59
CA VAL A 287 16.04 -4.10 -6.13
C VAL A 287 15.28 -2.82 -5.80
N VAL A 288 14.44 -2.88 -4.77
CA VAL A 288 13.69 -1.73 -4.25
C VAL A 288 13.92 -1.64 -2.75
N TYR A 289 14.21 -0.44 -2.26
CA TYR A 289 14.48 -0.17 -0.85
C TYR A 289 13.62 0.98 -0.32
N PHE A 290 13.11 0.78 0.89
CA PHE A 290 12.35 1.75 1.66
C PHE A 290 12.93 1.88 3.06
N PRO A 291 12.97 3.09 3.64
CA PRO A 291 13.45 3.22 4.99
C PRO A 291 12.49 2.57 5.98
N VAL A 292 13.02 1.92 7.03
CA VAL A 292 12.18 1.26 8.05
C VAL A 292 11.29 2.28 8.79
N ASN A 293 11.83 3.48 9.00
CA ASN A 293 11.11 4.63 9.53
C ASN A 293 10.62 5.52 8.37
N ALA A 294 9.46 6.17 8.49
CA ALA A 294 8.88 6.92 7.37
C ALA A 294 9.74 8.11 6.89
N ASN A 295 10.48 8.77 7.80
CA ASN A 295 11.29 9.95 7.49
C ASN A 295 12.64 9.91 8.24
N PRO A 296 13.58 9.01 7.92
CA PRO A 296 14.85 8.98 8.62
C PRO A 296 15.79 10.06 8.09
N ALA A 297 16.60 10.63 8.98
CA ALA A 297 17.81 11.33 8.54
C ALA A 297 18.82 10.28 8.05
N LEU A 298 19.15 10.28 6.75
CA LEU A 298 20.19 9.39 6.22
C LEU A 298 21.56 9.92 6.64
N ALA A 299 22.31 9.13 7.42
CA ALA A 299 23.73 9.37 7.67
C ALA A 299 24.59 8.59 6.68
N SER A 300 24.40 7.27 6.66
CA SER A 300 24.91 6.36 5.64
C SER A 300 24.09 5.07 5.68
N THR A 301 24.06 4.29 4.61
CA THR A 301 23.52 2.93 4.62
C THR A 301 24.27 2.03 3.63
N ALA A 302 24.27 0.73 3.91
CA ALA A 302 24.77 -0.32 3.03
C ALA A 302 23.62 -1.26 2.67
N LEU A 303 23.23 -1.30 1.41
CA LEU A 303 22.07 -2.05 0.92
C LEU A 303 22.54 -3.23 0.06
N PRO A 304 22.10 -4.47 0.34
CA PRO A 304 22.43 -5.60 -0.51
C PRO A 304 22.03 -5.41 -1.99
N ALA A 305 22.85 -5.86 -2.91
CA ALA A 305 22.56 -5.97 -4.34
C ALA A 305 22.93 -7.39 -4.79
N PRO A 306 22.01 -8.36 -4.63
CA PRO A 306 22.25 -9.75 -5.01
C PRO A 306 22.69 -9.91 -6.46
N ALA A 307 23.42 -10.98 -6.78
CA ALA A 307 23.84 -11.25 -8.15
C ALA A 307 22.64 -11.29 -9.12
N GLY A 308 22.80 -10.68 -10.30
CA GLY A 308 21.75 -10.58 -11.32
C GLY A 308 20.87 -9.32 -11.23
N THR A 309 21.01 -8.51 -10.18
CA THR A 309 20.35 -7.20 -10.09
C THR A 309 21.18 -6.14 -10.78
N HIS A 310 20.52 -5.27 -11.57
CA HIS A 310 21.15 -4.23 -12.40
C HIS A 310 20.49 -2.86 -12.25
N THR A 311 19.33 -2.80 -11.58
CA THR A 311 18.63 -1.55 -11.29
C THR A 311 18.23 -1.52 -9.82
N ALA A 312 18.51 -0.39 -9.16
CA ALA A 312 18.06 -0.14 -7.81
C ALA A 312 17.18 1.09 -7.74
N TYR A 313 16.09 1.00 -6.98
CA TYR A 313 15.22 2.11 -6.61
C TYR A 313 15.29 2.28 -5.08
N ILE A 314 15.76 3.43 -4.62
CA ILE A 314 15.92 3.73 -3.19
C ILE A 314 15.01 4.92 -2.88
N ALA A 315 13.93 4.67 -2.14
CA ALA A 315 12.95 5.68 -1.76
C ALA A 315 13.22 6.29 -0.37
N GLY A 316 12.45 7.31 -0.01
CA GLY A 316 12.48 7.92 1.32
C GLY A 316 13.75 8.73 1.59
N LEU A 317 14.42 9.18 0.53
CA LEU A 317 15.52 10.15 0.60
C LEU A 317 14.98 11.58 0.68
N VAL A 318 15.83 12.53 1.01
CA VAL A 318 15.46 13.95 0.98
C VAL A 318 15.25 14.34 -0.49
N PRO A 319 14.09 14.93 -0.84
CA PRO A 319 13.81 15.32 -2.22
C PRO A 319 14.88 16.25 -2.81
N ASN A 320 15.17 16.08 -4.10
CA ASN A 320 16.11 16.91 -4.87
C ASN A 320 17.49 17.05 -4.23
N THR A 321 17.94 16.04 -3.48
CA THR A 321 19.22 16.04 -2.76
C THR A 321 20.21 15.07 -3.41
N GLY A 322 21.48 15.46 -3.45
CA GLY A 322 22.56 14.66 -4.01
C GLY A 322 23.21 13.71 -3.00
N TYR A 323 23.43 12.47 -3.42
CA TYR A 323 24.00 11.38 -2.61
C TYR A 323 25.26 10.81 -3.24
N ASN A 324 26.19 10.38 -2.38
CA ASN A 324 27.32 9.55 -2.77
C ASN A 324 26.81 8.11 -2.86
N ALA A 325 26.61 7.62 -4.08
CA ALA A 325 26.18 6.26 -4.35
C ALA A 325 27.29 5.47 -5.04
N SER A 326 27.60 4.28 -4.54
CA SER A 326 28.50 3.34 -5.20
C SER A 326 27.97 1.92 -5.09
N VAL A 327 28.28 1.10 -6.09
CA VAL A 327 27.92 -0.32 -6.10
C VAL A 327 29.20 -1.13 -6.21
N ASN A 328 29.53 -1.89 -5.19
CA ASN A 328 30.75 -2.71 -5.15
C ASN A 328 30.50 -3.98 -4.34
N GLY A 329 30.99 -5.12 -4.83
CA GLY A 329 30.92 -6.40 -4.11
C GLY A 329 29.49 -6.83 -3.76
N GLY A 330 28.49 -6.47 -4.57
CA GLY A 330 27.08 -6.78 -4.29
C GLY A 330 26.48 -5.92 -3.17
N VAL A 331 27.02 -4.73 -2.92
CA VAL A 331 26.50 -3.78 -1.92
C VAL A 331 26.41 -2.39 -2.56
N ILE A 332 25.26 -1.75 -2.38
CA ILE A 332 25.05 -0.33 -2.67
C ILE A 332 25.37 0.46 -1.40
N SER A 333 26.39 1.30 -1.44
CA SER A 333 26.70 2.23 -0.34
C SER A 333 26.11 3.60 -0.66
N LEU A 334 25.39 4.19 0.30
CA LEU A 334 24.74 5.49 0.13
C LEU A 334 25.04 6.42 1.32
N SER A 335 25.46 7.66 1.04
CA SER A 335 25.59 8.73 2.05
C SER A 335 25.26 10.11 1.45
N PRO A 336 24.93 11.13 2.25
CA PRO A 336 24.63 12.48 1.76
C PRO A 336 25.80 13.16 1.04
N ASN A 337 25.51 14.30 0.40
CA ASN A 337 26.48 15.23 -0.20
C ASN A 337 27.27 14.66 -1.39
N GLY A 338 26.60 13.93 -2.29
CA GLY A 338 27.19 13.47 -3.55
C GLY A 338 26.45 13.98 -4.78
N GLN A 339 26.68 13.34 -5.92
CA GLN A 339 26.17 13.79 -7.24
C GLN A 339 24.98 12.96 -7.75
N SER A 340 24.68 11.82 -7.13
CA SER A 340 23.53 10.99 -7.51
C SER A 340 22.26 11.60 -6.92
N MET A 341 21.44 12.22 -7.76
CA MET A 341 20.28 13.00 -7.32
C MET A 341 19.07 12.11 -7.03
N ALA A 342 18.49 12.26 -5.84
CA ALA A 342 17.12 11.83 -5.61
C ALA A 342 16.15 12.80 -6.29
N ASP A 343 15.02 12.29 -6.76
CA ASP A 343 13.99 13.08 -7.44
C ASP A 343 13.13 13.92 -6.48
N ALA A 344 12.06 14.52 -7.00
CA ALA A 344 11.15 15.38 -6.25
C ALA A 344 10.33 14.65 -5.16
N ALA A 345 10.30 13.30 -5.17
CA ALA A 345 9.68 12.50 -4.12
C ALA A 345 10.70 11.71 -3.28
N GLY A 346 12.00 11.99 -3.46
CA GLY A 346 13.04 11.32 -2.69
C GLY A 346 13.36 9.91 -3.18
N VAL A 347 13.16 9.62 -4.47
CA VAL A 347 13.61 8.37 -5.11
C VAL A 347 14.94 8.58 -5.81
N LEU A 348 15.93 7.76 -5.48
CA LEU A 348 17.16 7.63 -6.24
C LEU A 348 17.14 6.33 -7.05
N ARG A 349 17.33 6.44 -8.36
CA ARG A 349 17.49 5.31 -9.27
C ARG A 349 18.96 5.12 -9.63
N LEU A 350 19.47 3.90 -9.49
CA LEU A 350 20.82 3.50 -9.91
C LEU A 350 20.74 2.41 -10.99
N THR A 351 21.67 2.44 -11.94
CA THR A 351 21.89 1.38 -12.93
C THR A 351 23.36 1.02 -12.93
N TYR A 352 23.68 -0.28 -12.90
CA TYR A 352 25.04 -0.78 -12.73
C TYR A 352 25.27 -2.15 -13.36
#